data_AF-A0A8J5NTA8-F1
#
_entry.id   AF-A0A8J5NTA8-F1
#
_cell.length_a   1.000
_cell.length_b   1.000
_cell.length_c   1.000
_cell.angle_alpha   90.00
_cell.angle_beta   90.00
_cell.angle_gamma   90.00
#
_symmetry.space_group_name_H-M   'P 1'
#
loop_
_entity.id
_entity.type
_entity.pdbx_description
1 polymer ?
#
loop_
_entity_poly.entity_id
_entity_poly.type
_entity_poly.pdbx_seq_one_letter_code
_entity_poly.pdbx_strand_id
1 'polypeptide(L)'
;MPIIPETALEGDEPASVVLKQLICLAASTDPSMARYLHLQNKGDDLLPCQDFMQSLSSAVRAILETSIITDRVLHIRALILLSLYTQPSSSEEADLPAQLGGRAIHHIQTLGLHLLRYDAPNCEELETLFCAWLDQVIELYRPGPSAEASGLDKIAYIDLPVLEAMIVNADALKVPGSLIATIETFYHAVIILSCRLPRPGTLTAASTLPPPSANARRSLAAERIACAVLRDHLSPMPFVPYAVCLALSVEYRKMRHSRLPMFRSRAMHAFRRNCEMLRKFGDYFWSANVVAGLGERVLKEMERAANTLTRESPPPVEGTPALVNSVAVTNPSMVNAVPSVEQAVDFSLIDAISGADVFGAIDPSFNLGAVEDALEANLDIGLPMNWVDWGQYATLS
;
A
#
# COMPACT_ATOMS: atom_id res chain seq x y z
N MET A 1 -1.44 -3.06 18.08
CA MET A 1 -0.28 -3.91 17.68
C MET A 1 -0.13 -5.03 18.71
N PRO A 2 0.54 -6.16 18.45
CA PRO A 2 0.84 -7.10 19.53
C PRO A 2 1.81 -6.44 20.51
N ILE A 3 1.29 -6.06 21.69
CA ILE A 3 2.09 -5.46 22.77
C ILE A 3 2.97 -6.57 23.36
N ILE A 4 4.29 -6.39 23.28
CA ILE A 4 5.27 -7.27 23.90
C ILE A 4 5.78 -6.55 25.15
N PRO A 5 5.55 -7.09 26.37
CA PRO A 5 6.10 -6.50 27.58
C PRO A 5 7.62 -6.65 27.58
N GLU A 6 8.34 -5.60 27.99
CA GLU A 6 9.82 -5.61 28.03
C GLU A 6 10.37 -6.74 28.90
N THR A 7 9.66 -7.10 29.97
CA THR A 7 10.01 -8.23 30.85
C THR A 7 10.00 -9.58 30.14
N ALA A 8 9.29 -9.73 29.01
CA ALA A 8 9.30 -10.96 28.22
C ALA A 8 10.58 -11.11 27.36
N LEU A 9 11.47 -10.12 27.37
CA LEU A 9 12.76 -10.14 26.68
C LEU A 9 13.91 -10.57 27.59
N GLU A 10 13.66 -10.75 28.88
CA GLU A 10 14.64 -11.21 29.84
C GLU A 10 14.74 -12.76 29.80
N GLY A 11 15.96 -13.29 29.73
CA GLY A 11 16.23 -14.74 29.73
C GLY A 11 16.41 -15.38 28.35
N ASP A 12 16.80 -16.66 28.35
CA ASP A 12 17.15 -17.48 27.17
C ASP A 12 16.21 -18.69 26.98
N GLU A 13 14.99 -18.60 27.50
CA GLU A 13 13.96 -19.60 27.26
C GLU A 13 13.52 -19.57 25.78
N PRO A 14 13.04 -20.68 25.20
CA PRO A 14 12.61 -20.73 23.80
C PRO A 14 11.58 -19.63 23.45
N ALA A 15 10.70 -19.31 24.39
CA ALA A 15 9.72 -18.23 24.30
C ALA A 15 10.37 -16.83 24.16
N SER A 16 11.34 -16.50 25.01
CA SER A 16 12.02 -15.21 24.96
C SER A 16 12.91 -15.09 23.71
N VAL A 17 13.56 -16.18 23.30
CA VAL A 17 14.35 -16.23 22.06
C VAL A 17 13.48 -15.95 20.85
N VAL A 18 12.31 -16.57 20.73
CA VAL A 18 11.37 -16.33 19.62
C VAL A 18 10.89 -14.88 19.61
N LEU A 19 10.55 -14.30 20.77
CA LEU A 19 10.15 -12.89 20.85
C LEU A 19 11.26 -11.94 20.42
N LYS A 20 12.50 -12.16 20.88
CA LYS A 20 13.68 -11.39 20.44
C LYS A 20 13.86 -11.48 18.93
N GLN A 21 13.78 -12.68 18.35
CA GLN A 21 13.89 -12.89 16.90
C GLN A 21 12.79 -12.15 16.12
N LEU A 22 11.55 -12.17 16.61
CA LEU A 22 10.44 -11.45 15.99
C LEU A 22 10.59 -9.93 16.08
N ILE A 23 11.11 -9.41 17.19
CA ILE A 23 11.43 -7.99 17.32
C ILE A 23 12.55 -7.61 16.36
N CYS A 24 13.61 -8.42 16.27
CA CYS A 24 14.68 -8.20 15.29
C CYS A 24 14.16 -8.23 13.85
N LEU A 25 13.23 -9.15 13.54
CA LEU A 25 12.57 -9.24 12.23
C LEU A 25 11.72 -7.99 11.93
N ALA A 26 11.00 -7.45 12.91
CA ALA A 26 10.26 -6.21 12.75
C ALA A 26 11.21 -5.02 12.58
N ALA A 27 12.22 -4.91 13.45
CA ALA A 27 13.20 -3.83 13.44
C ALA A 27 14.04 -3.80 12.16
N SER A 28 14.32 -4.95 11.52
CA SER A 28 15.11 -4.98 10.28
C SER A 28 14.44 -4.27 9.11
N THR A 29 13.14 -3.99 9.19
CA THR A 29 12.43 -3.19 8.17
C THR A 29 12.70 -1.67 8.29
N ASP A 30 13.37 -1.23 9.35
CA ASP A 30 13.87 0.13 9.49
C ASP A 30 15.26 0.25 8.82
N PRO A 31 15.44 1.16 7.84
CA PRO A 31 16.74 1.37 7.19
C PRO A 31 17.89 1.69 8.16
N SER A 32 17.60 2.31 9.30
CA SER A 32 18.61 2.61 10.32
C SER A 32 19.24 1.36 10.94
N MET A 33 18.56 0.20 10.84
CA MET A 33 18.99 -1.06 11.43
C MET A 33 19.94 -1.85 10.53
N ALA A 34 20.22 -1.41 9.30
CA ALA A 34 21.08 -2.10 8.33
C ALA A 34 22.46 -2.52 8.89
N ARG A 35 23.03 -1.71 9.79
CA ARG A 35 24.34 -1.98 10.42
C ARG A 35 24.32 -3.05 11.53
N TYR A 36 23.14 -3.53 11.90
CA TYR A 36 22.94 -4.53 12.96
C TYR A 36 22.45 -5.88 12.40
N LEU A 37 22.33 -6.01 11.08
CA LEU A 37 21.81 -7.22 10.43
C LEU A 37 22.90 -8.29 10.32
N HIS A 38 23.21 -8.95 11.43
CA HIS A 38 24.12 -10.09 11.47
C HIS A 38 23.53 -11.20 12.33
N LEU A 39 23.90 -12.45 12.06
CA LEU A 39 23.44 -13.61 12.81
C LEU A 39 24.65 -14.40 13.30
N GLN A 40 24.70 -14.70 14.60
CA GLN A 40 25.84 -15.38 15.23
C GLN A 40 26.22 -16.70 14.54
N ASN A 41 25.23 -17.43 13.99
CA ASN A 41 25.44 -18.70 13.30
C ASN A 41 25.90 -18.54 11.83
N LYS A 42 25.95 -17.32 11.30
CA LYS A 42 26.42 -16.99 9.94
C LYS A 42 27.74 -16.22 9.92
N GLY A 43 28.39 -16.04 11.08
CA GLY A 43 29.64 -15.30 11.23
C GLY A 43 29.44 -13.83 11.57
N ASP A 44 30.51 -13.05 11.46
CA ASP A 44 30.54 -11.62 11.80
C ASP A 44 30.14 -10.70 10.63
N ASP A 45 29.91 -11.27 9.44
CA ASP A 45 29.57 -10.51 8.24
C ASP A 45 28.14 -9.97 8.31
N LEU A 46 27.96 -8.73 7.82
CA LEU A 46 26.65 -8.13 7.63
C LEU A 46 25.89 -8.84 6.52
N LEU A 47 24.63 -9.16 6.80
CA LEU A 47 23.72 -9.83 5.90
C LEU A 47 22.86 -8.80 5.14
N PRO A 48 22.55 -9.05 3.87
CA PRO A 48 21.45 -8.38 3.20
C PRO A 48 20.15 -8.52 4.01
N CYS A 49 19.31 -7.48 4.00
CA CYS A 49 18.08 -7.48 4.82
C CYS A 49 17.18 -8.68 4.52
N GLN A 50 17.02 -9.04 3.25
CA GLN A 50 16.21 -10.18 2.85
C GLN A 50 16.74 -11.50 3.42
N ASP A 51 18.05 -11.73 3.37
CA ASP A 51 18.67 -12.95 3.92
C ASP A 51 18.51 -13.04 5.43
N PHE A 52 18.65 -11.90 6.13
CA PHE A 52 18.45 -11.80 7.57
C PHE A 52 16.99 -12.12 7.93
N MET A 53 16.03 -11.45 7.28
CA MET A 53 14.59 -11.64 7.51
C MET A 53 14.14 -13.07 7.20
N GLN A 54 14.64 -13.65 6.11
CA GLN A 54 14.29 -15.02 5.72
C GLN A 54 14.85 -16.05 6.72
N SER A 55 16.07 -15.84 7.20
CA SER A 55 16.70 -16.71 8.20
C SER A 55 15.92 -16.69 9.52
N LEU A 56 15.58 -15.49 10.01
CA LEU A 56 14.79 -15.34 11.23
C LEU A 56 13.38 -15.89 11.08
N SER A 57 12.69 -15.56 9.99
CA SER A 57 11.34 -16.05 9.71
C SER A 57 11.31 -17.58 9.67
N SER A 58 12.27 -18.20 8.99
CA SER A 58 12.38 -19.66 8.88
C SER A 58 12.65 -20.32 10.23
N ALA A 59 13.55 -19.75 11.04
CA ALA A 59 13.85 -20.25 12.38
C ALA A 59 12.65 -20.15 13.32
N VAL A 60 11.99 -19.00 13.37
CA VAL A 60 10.79 -18.80 14.19
C VAL A 60 9.66 -19.74 13.76
N ARG A 61 9.42 -19.88 12.45
CA ARG A 61 8.43 -20.84 11.92
C ARG A 61 8.72 -22.26 12.38
N ALA A 62 9.97 -22.72 12.25
CA ALA A 62 10.36 -24.06 12.67
C ALA A 62 10.10 -24.28 14.17
N ILE A 63 10.39 -23.30 15.03
CA ILE A 63 10.11 -23.38 16.47
C ILE A 63 8.59 -23.40 16.73
N LEU A 64 7.81 -22.60 16.02
CA LEU A 64 6.35 -22.56 16.18
C LEU A 64 5.66 -23.86 15.73
N GLU A 65 6.24 -24.62 14.80
CA GLU A 65 5.75 -25.97 14.46
C GLU A 65 6.01 -27.01 15.56
N THR A 66 6.89 -26.70 16.52
CA THR A 66 7.13 -27.56 17.68
C THR A 66 6.20 -27.23 18.84
N SER A 67 5.90 -28.22 19.68
CA SER A 67 5.16 -28.02 20.94
C SER A 67 6.01 -27.44 22.08
N ILE A 68 7.15 -26.81 21.78
CA ILE A 68 8.08 -26.25 22.79
C ILE A 68 7.48 -25.01 23.46
N ILE A 69 6.75 -24.18 22.71
CA ILE A 69 6.05 -23.01 23.26
C ILE A 69 4.65 -23.45 23.72
N THR A 70 4.50 -23.63 25.03
CA THR A 70 3.22 -24.05 25.63
C THR A 70 2.24 -22.90 25.86
N ASP A 71 2.74 -21.67 25.98
CA ASP A 71 1.90 -20.48 26.10
C ASP A 71 1.21 -20.14 24.77
N ARG A 72 -0.10 -20.36 24.73
CA ARG A 72 -0.93 -20.12 23.55
C ARG A 72 -1.07 -18.64 23.21
N VAL A 73 -1.00 -17.74 24.19
CA VAL A 73 -1.08 -16.29 23.93
C VAL A 73 0.20 -15.83 23.25
N LEU A 74 1.35 -16.28 23.72
CA LEU A 74 2.63 -16.01 23.06
C LEU A 74 2.66 -16.60 21.65
N HIS A 75 2.20 -17.84 21.47
CA HIS A 75 2.11 -18.47 20.16
C HIS A 75 1.25 -17.65 19.17
N ILE A 76 0.09 -17.15 19.61
CA ILE A 76 -0.75 -16.26 18.79
C ILE A 76 -0.02 -14.97 18.45
N ARG A 77 0.60 -14.30 19.42
CA ARG A 77 1.36 -13.06 19.18
C ARG A 77 2.51 -13.27 18.21
N ALA A 78 3.19 -14.42 18.33
CA ALA A 78 4.27 -14.81 17.43
C ALA A 78 3.78 -14.99 16.00
N LEU A 79 2.68 -15.71 15.80
CA LEU A 79 2.04 -15.85 14.49
C LEU A 79 1.61 -14.51 13.91
N ILE A 80 1.06 -13.59 14.72
CA ILE A 80 0.68 -12.25 14.27
C ILE A 80 1.90 -11.45 13.81
N LEU A 81 2.96 -11.36 14.62
CA LEU A 81 4.18 -10.63 14.23
C LEU A 81 4.81 -11.23 12.98
N LEU A 82 4.87 -12.55 12.89
CA LEU A 82 5.39 -13.25 11.74
C LEU A 82 4.53 -12.97 10.50
N SER A 83 3.20 -13.00 10.63
CA SER A 83 2.27 -12.66 9.54
C SER A 83 2.43 -11.23 9.02
N LEU A 84 2.87 -10.29 9.87
CA LEU A 84 3.10 -8.91 9.49
C LEU A 84 4.44 -8.73 8.76
N TYR A 85 5.51 -9.34 9.27
CA TYR A 85 6.87 -9.00 8.84
C TYR A 85 7.56 -10.04 7.95
N THR A 86 7.11 -11.29 7.94
CA THR A 86 7.66 -12.28 7.01
C THR A 86 7.41 -11.84 5.56
N GLN A 87 8.48 -11.79 4.79
CA GLN A 87 8.42 -11.53 3.36
C GLN A 87 8.50 -12.86 2.60
N PRO A 88 7.71 -13.03 1.52
CA PRO A 88 7.83 -14.20 0.67
C PRO A 88 9.18 -14.21 -0.05
N SER A 89 9.82 -15.38 -0.12
CA SER A 89 11.09 -15.55 -0.87
C SER A 89 10.86 -15.80 -2.35
N SER A 90 9.67 -16.23 -2.73
CA SER A 90 9.27 -16.50 -4.10
C SER A 90 7.79 -16.18 -4.29
N SER A 91 7.35 -16.11 -5.55
CA SER A 91 5.93 -15.93 -5.88
C SER A 91 5.05 -17.09 -5.37
N GLU A 92 5.61 -18.29 -5.23
CA GLU A 92 4.92 -19.48 -4.69
C GLU A 92 4.61 -19.35 -3.20
N GLU A 93 5.39 -18.55 -2.46
CA GLU A 93 5.17 -18.31 -1.03
C GLU A 93 4.39 -17.02 -0.76
N ALA A 94 3.82 -16.36 -1.78
CA ALA A 94 3.18 -15.05 -1.64
C ALA A 94 2.02 -15.02 -0.63
N ASP A 95 1.35 -16.16 -0.41
CA ASP A 95 0.23 -16.28 0.52
C ASP A 95 0.66 -16.65 1.95
N LEU A 96 1.94 -16.95 2.18
CA LEU A 96 2.48 -17.33 3.49
C LEU A 96 2.11 -16.33 4.61
N PRO A 97 2.26 -15.00 4.45
CA PRO A 97 1.87 -14.05 5.50
C PRO A 97 0.38 -14.19 5.87
N ALA A 98 -0.49 -14.36 4.88
CA ALA A 98 -1.92 -14.55 5.07
C ALA A 98 -2.23 -15.89 5.75
N GLN A 99 -1.54 -16.99 5.39
CA GLN A 99 -1.69 -18.28 6.06
C GLN A 99 -1.32 -18.20 7.56
N LEU A 100 -0.21 -17.52 7.89
CA LEU A 100 0.22 -17.30 9.28
C LEU A 100 -0.82 -16.49 10.06
N GLY A 101 -1.35 -15.42 9.46
CA GLY A 101 -2.44 -14.64 10.03
C GLY A 101 -3.71 -15.47 10.24
N GLY A 102 -4.07 -16.31 9.27
CA GLY A 102 -5.19 -17.24 9.35
C GLY A 102 -5.06 -18.25 10.50
N ARG A 103 -3.85 -18.77 10.73
CA ARG A 103 -3.56 -19.64 11.89
C ARG A 103 -3.70 -18.89 13.21
N ALA A 104 -3.23 -17.64 13.30
CA ALA A 104 -3.43 -16.81 14.48
C ALA A 104 -4.93 -16.62 14.78
N ILE A 105 -5.72 -16.28 13.76
CA ILE A 105 -7.18 -16.13 13.86
C ILE A 105 -7.83 -17.44 14.30
N HIS A 106 -7.42 -18.58 13.72
CA HIS A 106 -7.92 -19.89 14.12
C HIS A 106 -7.71 -20.14 15.62
N HIS A 107 -6.50 -19.89 16.15
CA HIS A 107 -6.22 -20.04 17.58
C HIS A 107 -7.05 -19.07 18.44
N ILE A 108 -7.19 -17.81 18.02
CA ILE A 108 -8.06 -16.81 18.68
C ILE A 108 -9.51 -17.31 18.76
N GLN A 109 -10.01 -17.93 17.69
CA GLN A 109 -11.36 -18.49 17.63
C GLN A 109 -11.51 -19.72 18.53
N THR A 110 -10.59 -20.69 18.43
CA THR A 110 -10.60 -21.93 19.22
C THR A 110 -10.53 -21.67 20.72
N LEU A 111 -9.80 -20.64 21.15
CA LEU A 111 -9.69 -20.27 22.57
C LEU A 111 -10.85 -19.39 23.06
N GLY A 112 -11.76 -19.00 22.18
CA GLY A 112 -12.84 -18.07 22.53
C GLY A 112 -12.36 -16.64 22.82
N LEU A 113 -11.13 -16.28 22.46
CA LEU A 113 -10.57 -14.95 22.74
C LEU A 113 -11.34 -13.83 21.99
N HIS A 114 -11.91 -14.16 20.84
CA HIS A 114 -12.79 -13.25 20.09
C HIS A 114 -14.09 -12.89 20.84
N LEU A 115 -14.51 -13.68 21.82
CA LEU A 115 -15.68 -13.40 22.67
C LEU A 115 -15.32 -12.49 23.85
N LEU A 116 -14.04 -12.26 24.12
CA LEU A 116 -13.56 -11.49 25.27
C LEU A 116 -13.59 -9.96 25.05
N ARG A 117 -14.17 -9.45 23.95
CA ARG A 117 -14.44 -8.01 23.74
C ARG A 117 -15.91 -7.85 23.31
N TYR A 118 -16.76 -7.12 24.04
CA TYR A 118 -16.90 -5.65 23.98
C TYR A 118 -17.31 -4.95 25.32
N ASP A 119 -17.33 -5.63 26.47
CA ASP A 119 -17.87 -5.08 27.74
C ASP A 119 -16.81 -4.61 28.77
N ALA A 120 -15.56 -4.39 28.37
CA ALA A 120 -14.52 -3.88 29.27
C ALA A 120 -14.65 -2.34 29.45
N PRO A 121 -14.47 -1.79 30.67
CA PRO A 121 -14.67 -0.36 30.97
C PRO A 121 -13.70 0.63 30.29
N ASN A 122 -12.84 0.17 29.36
CA ASN A 122 -11.86 0.98 28.62
C ASN A 122 -12.02 0.84 27.09
N CYS A 123 -13.27 0.75 26.61
CA CYS A 123 -13.59 0.68 25.17
C CYS A 123 -13.14 1.93 24.38
N GLU A 124 -12.62 2.95 25.07
CA GLU A 124 -12.10 4.21 24.52
C GLU A 124 -10.63 4.11 24.04
N GLU A 125 -9.93 3.00 24.26
CA GLU A 125 -8.56 2.85 23.76
C GLU A 125 -8.49 2.88 22.22
N LEU A 126 -7.54 3.68 21.69
CA LEU A 126 -7.37 3.91 20.25
C LEU A 126 -7.32 2.61 19.42
N GLU A 127 -6.70 1.55 19.96
CA GLU A 127 -6.63 0.25 19.29
C GLU A 127 -8.00 -0.42 19.10
N THR A 128 -8.88 -0.33 20.11
CA THR A 128 -10.23 -0.91 20.06
C THR A 128 -11.10 -0.18 19.05
N LEU A 129 -10.92 1.14 18.98
CA LEU A 129 -11.60 2.03 18.05
C LEU A 129 -11.27 1.70 16.58
N PHE A 130 -9.98 1.48 16.26
CA PHE A 130 -9.56 1.03 14.92
C PHE A 130 -10.10 -0.36 14.58
N CYS A 131 -10.06 -1.31 15.51
CA CYS A 131 -10.60 -2.66 15.28
C CYS A 131 -12.10 -2.62 14.93
N ALA A 132 -12.89 -1.84 15.65
CA ALA A 132 -14.33 -1.74 15.41
C ALA A 132 -14.67 -1.23 13.99
N TRP A 133 -13.86 -0.34 13.41
CA TRP A 133 -14.11 0.11 12.03
C TRP A 133 -13.53 -0.82 10.98
N LEU A 134 -12.39 -1.46 11.25
CA LEU A 134 -11.91 -2.51 10.36
C LEU A 134 -12.98 -3.59 10.23
N ASP A 135 -13.66 -3.97 11.32
CA ASP A 135 -14.79 -4.89 11.27
C ASP A 135 -15.89 -4.36 10.32
N GLN A 136 -16.29 -3.09 10.44
CA GLN A 136 -17.27 -2.49 9.53
C GLN A 136 -16.81 -2.50 8.07
N VAL A 137 -15.56 -2.13 7.78
CA VAL A 137 -15.01 -2.12 6.43
C VAL A 137 -14.92 -3.54 5.87
N ILE A 138 -14.53 -4.52 6.69
CA ILE A 138 -14.48 -5.94 6.30
C ILE A 138 -15.87 -6.46 5.92
N GLU A 139 -16.94 -6.01 6.59
CA GLU A 139 -18.31 -6.38 6.22
C GLU A 139 -18.68 -5.96 4.77
N LEU A 140 -18.07 -4.90 4.21
CA LEU A 140 -18.26 -4.55 2.80
C LEU A 140 -17.79 -5.64 1.84
N TYR A 141 -16.82 -6.44 2.26
CA TYR A 141 -16.15 -7.46 1.44
C TYR A 141 -16.61 -8.88 1.75
N ARG A 142 -17.38 -9.09 2.82
CA ARG A 142 -17.93 -10.39 3.18
C ARG A 142 -18.79 -10.94 2.03
N PRO A 143 -18.63 -12.22 1.63
CA PRO A 143 -19.48 -12.83 0.63
C PRO A 143 -20.91 -12.98 1.16
N GLY A 144 -21.74 -11.96 0.94
CA GLY A 144 -23.18 -12.00 1.21
C GLY A 144 -23.95 -12.65 0.06
N PRO A 145 -25.24 -13.02 0.27
CA PRO A 145 -26.07 -13.55 -0.80
C PRO A 145 -26.03 -12.59 -1.99
N SER A 146 -25.85 -13.17 -3.19
CA SER A 146 -25.79 -12.51 -4.48
C SER A 146 -26.74 -11.30 -4.56
N ALA A 147 -26.36 -10.27 -5.31
CA ALA A 147 -27.18 -9.08 -5.57
C ALA A 147 -28.63 -9.41 -5.99
N GLU A 148 -28.87 -10.63 -6.48
CA GLU A 148 -30.17 -11.18 -6.86
C GLU A 148 -31.11 -11.48 -5.67
N ALA A 149 -30.62 -11.58 -4.44
CA ALA A 149 -31.39 -12.07 -3.29
C ALA A 149 -31.85 -11.01 -2.29
N SER A 150 -31.23 -9.81 -2.24
CA SER A 150 -31.46 -8.85 -1.13
C SER A 150 -32.15 -7.56 -1.51
N GLY A 151 -32.15 -7.11 -2.78
CA GLY A 151 -32.90 -5.94 -3.25
C GLY A 151 -32.61 -4.60 -2.55
N LEU A 152 -31.66 -4.53 -1.61
CA LEU A 152 -31.23 -3.30 -0.95
C LEU A 152 -30.06 -2.67 -1.70
N ASP A 153 -30.11 -1.34 -1.86
CA ASP A 153 -28.95 -0.54 -2.24
C ASP A 153 -27.80 -0.85 -1.28
N LYS A 154 -26.75 -1.51 -1.81
CA LYS A 154 -25.55 -1.77 -1.03
C LYS A 154 -24.94 -0.42 -0.63
N ILE A 155 -24.64 -0.29 0.66
CA ILE A 155 -23.77 0.76 1.19
C ILE A 155 -22.43 0.64 0.44
N ALA A 156 -22.23 1.51 -0.56
CA ALA A 156 -21.02 1.50 -1.38
C ALA A 156 -19.81 2.08 -0.64
N TYR A 157 -20.03 2.76 0.48
CA TYR A 157 -18.98 3.31 1.30
C TYR A 157 -19.39 3.45 2.78
N ILE A 158 -18.40 3.40 3.68
CA ILE A 158 -18.61 3.67 5.11
C ILE A 158 -18.09 5.07 5.45
N ASP A 159 -18.87 5.80 6.25
CA ASP A 159 -18.46 7.06 6.84
C ASP A 159 -17.55 6.79 8.04
N LEU A 160 -16.25 6.97 7.80
CA LEU A 160 -15.25 6.90 8.86
C LEU A 160 -15.29 8.19 9.67
N PRO A 161 -15.15 8.11 11.01
CA PRO A 161 -15.07 9.29 11.85
C PRO A 161 -13.81 10.10 11.55
N VAL A 162 -13.82 11.37 11.99
CA VAL A 162 -12.69 12.28 11.82
C VAL A 162 -11.52 11.83 12.71
N LEU A 163 -10.33 11.64 12.12
CA LEU A 163 -9.14 11.16 12.81
C LEU A 163 -8.80 11.93 14.10
N GLU A 164 -8.89 13.25 14.08
CA GLU A 164 -8.64 14.07 15.27
C GLU A 164 -9.60 13.73 16.43
N ALA A 165 -10.89 13.60 16.13
CA ALA A 165 -11.89 13.22 17.13
C ALA A 165 -11.59 11.83 17.72
N MET A 166 -11.09 10.91 16.89
CA MET A 166 -10.68 9.57 17.35
C MET A 166 -9.51 9.62 18.33
N ILE A 167 -8.48 10.43 18.02
CA ILE A 167 -7.30 10.61 18.86
C ILE A 167 -7.69 11.27 20.19
N VAL A 168 -8.55 12.29 20.14
CA VAL A 168 -9.05 13.00 21.33
C VAL A 168 -9.88 12.07 22.21
N ASN A 169 -10.81 11.32 21.62
CA ASN A 169 -11.67 10.39 22.36
C ASN A 169 -10.88 9.25 23.01
N ALA A 170 -9.71 8.91 22.46
CA ALA A 170 -8.82 7.90 23.03
C ALA A 170 -7.79 8.45 24.04
N ASP A 171 -7.90 9.72 24.43
CA ASP A 171 -6.92 10.44 25.27
C ASP A 171 -5.47 10.31 24.78
N ALA A 172 -5.29 10.20 23.45
CA ALA A 172 -4.02 9.90 22.81
C ALA A 172 -3.26 11.16 22.35
N LEU A 173 -3.61 12.34 22.87
CA LEU A 173 -3.02 13.63 22.46
C LEU A 173 -1.51 13.75 22.79
N LYS A 174 -0.99 12.94 23.72
CA LYS A 174 0.42 12.95 24.14
C LYS A 174 1.30 11.99 23.33
N VAL A 175 0.72 11.25 22.39
CA VAL A 175 1.45 10.29 21.55
C VAL A 175 2.43 11.02 20.63
N PRO A 176 3.65 10.48 20.40
CA PRO A 176 4.63 11.10 19.50
C PRO A 176 4.08 11.32 18.08
N GLY A 177 4.45 12.44 17.46
CA GLY A 177 3.96 12.81 16.12
C GLY A 177 4.27 11.77 15.03
N SER A 178 5.40 11.05 15.13
CA SER A 178 5.74 9.94 14.24
C SER A 178 4.71 8.81 14.27
N LEU A 179 4.24 8.45 15.47
CA LEU A 179 3.21 7.43 15.63
C LEU A 179 1.85 7.94 15.15
N ILE A 180 1.52 9.21 15.39
CA ILE A 180 0.31 9.84 14.83
C ILE A 180 0.33 9.84 13.30
N ALA A 181 1.44 10.20 12.66
CA ALA A 181 1.58 10.16 11.20
C ALA A 181 1.46 8.73 10.64
N THR A 182 1.98 7.75 11.38
CA THR A 182 1.84 6.33 11.03
C THR A 182 0.38 5.89 11.09
N ILE A 183 -0.35 6.32 12.12
CA ILE A 183 -1.77 6.07 12.29
C ILE A 183 -2.62 6.83 11.24
N GLU A 184 -2.24 8.05 10.88
CA GLU A 184 -2.88 8.82 9.81
C GLU A 184 -2.74 8.11 8.46
N THR A 185 -1.56 7.55 8.17
CA THR A 185 -1.31 6.76 6.96
C THR A 185 -2.21 5.51 6.94
N PHE A 186 -2.33 4.81 8.07
CA PHE A 186 -3.24 3.67 8.20
C PHE A 186 -4.70 4.08 8.01
N TYR A 187 -5.13 5.16 8.66
CA TYR A 187 -6.48 5.70 8.54
C TYR A 187 -6.84 6.02 7.09
N HIS A 188 -5.93 6.65 6.33
CA HIS A 188 -6.17 6.93 4.91
C HIS A 188 -6.16 5.69 4.03
N ALA A 189 -5.37 4.66 4.35
CA ALA A 189 -5.49 3.37 3.68
C ALA A 189 -6.89 2.77 3.87
N VAL A 190 -7.41 2.82 5.10
CA VAL A 190 -8.78 2.38 5.42
C VAL A 190 -9.83 3.23 4.71
N ILE A 191 -9.65 4.55 4.53
CA ILE A 191 -10.55 5.38 3.71
C ILE A 191 -10.60 4.91 2.25
N ILE A 192 -9.45 4.53 1.67
CA ILE A 192 -9.44 4.03 0.30
C ILE A 192 -10.26 2.73 0.20
N LEU A 193 -10.05 1.83 1.15
CA LEU A 193 -10.73 0.52 1.22
C LEU A 193 -12.20 0.63 1.64
N SER A 194 -12.59 1.67 2.40
CA SER A 194 -13.98 1.86 2.80
C SER A 194 -14.88 2.30 1.65
N CYS A 195 -14.32 2.60 0.48
CA CYS A 195 -15.05 2.99 -0.73
C CYS A 195 -15.08 1.83 -1.73
N ARG A 196 -15.93 0.83 -1.55
CA ARG A 196 -15.98 -0.34 -2.41
C ARG A 196 -16.45 0.02 -3.82
N LEU A 197 -15.72 -0.43 -4.84
CA LEU A 197 -16.12 -0.27 -6.24
C LEU A 197 -16.87 -1.51 -6.75
N PRO A 198 -17.66 -1.36 -7.83
CA PRO A 198 -18.20 -2.51 -8.55
C PRO A 198 -17.07 -3.44 -9.00
N ARG A 199 -17.31 -4.76 -8.95
CA ARG A 199 -16.30 -5.75 -9.33
C ARG A 199 -15.84 -5.58 -10.78
N PRO A 200 -14.56 -5.86 -11.09
CA PRO A 200 -14.06 -5.95 -12.47
C PRO A 200 -14.93 -6.88 -13.32
N GLY A 201 -15.09 -6.53 -14.59
CA GLY A 201 -15.98 -7.26 -15.52
C GLY A 201 -17.46 -6.89 -15.42
N THR A 202 -17.87 -6.06 -14.44
CA THR A 202 -19.19 -5.41 -14.48
C THR A 202 -19.16 -4.19 -15.42
N LEU A 203 -20.29 -3.89 -16.08
CA LEU A 203 -20.41 -2.74 -17.00
C LEU A 203 -19.96 -1.40 -16.36
N THR A 204 -20.20 -1.25 -15.06
CA THR A 204 -19.88 -0.05 -14.28
C THR A 204 -18.39 0.06 -13.92
N ALA A 205 -17.69 -1.06 -13.71
CA ALA A 205 -16.29 -1.09 -13.27
C ALA A 205 -15.29 -0.75 -14.39
N ALA A 206 -15.61 -1.12 -15.63
CA ALA A 206 -14.66 -1.12 -16.74
C ALA A 206 -14.47 0.24 -17.44
N SER A 207 -15.29 1.27 -17.14
CA SER A 207 -15.39 2.43 -18.04
C SER A 207 -15.49 3.81 -17.40
N THR A 208 -15.55 3.92 -16.07
CA THR A 208 -15.80 5.22 -15.41
C THR A 208 -14.96 5.47 -14.17
N LEU A 209 -14.71 6.75 -13.89
CA LEU A 209 -14.23 7.19 -12.58
C LEU A 209 -15.20 6.72 -11.48
N PRO A 210 -14.75 6.52 -10.24
CA PRO A 210 -15.62 6.14 -9.13
C PRO A 210 -16.78 7.12 -8.94
N PRO A 211 -17.86 6.72 -8.23
CA PRO A 211 -18.90 7.66 -7.79
C PRO A 211 -18.28 8.89 -7.11
N PRO A 212 -18.87 10.11 -7.25
CA PRO A 212 -18.21 11.35 -6.83
C PRO A 212 -17.68 11.35 -5.39
N SER A 213 -18.44 10.79 -4.44
CA SER A 213 -18.03 10.68 -3.03
C SER A 213 -16.82 9.76 -2.85
N ALA A 214 -16.86 8.57 -3.43
CA ALA A 214 -15.76 7.60 -3.40
C ALA A 214 -14.51 8.16 -4.11
N ASN A 215 -14.69 8.84 -5.24
CA ASN A 215 -13.59 9.45 -5.99
C ASN A 215 -12.90 10.54 -5.15
N ALA A 216 -13.67 11.44 -4.53
CA ALA A 216 -13.11 12.50 -3.70
C ALA A 216 -12.35 11.94 -2.49
N ARG A 217 -12.94 10.97 -1.78
CA ARG A 217 -12.33 10.31 -0.60
C ARG A 217 -11.03 9.61 -0.94
N ARG A 218 -11.05 8.74 -1.95
CA ARG A 218 -9.84 8.02 -2.41
C ARG A 218 -8.77 8.98 -2.89
N SER A 219 -9.14 10.02 -3.63
CA SER A 219 -8.20 11.02 -4.13
C SER A 219 -7.50 11.78 -3.01
N LEU A 220 -8.26 12.25 -2.00
CA LEU A 220 -7.71 12.97 -0.87
C LEU A 220 -6.85 12.05 -0.01
N ALA A 221 -7.31 10.83 0.26
CA ALA A 221 -6.56 9.84 1.04
C ALA A 221 -5.24 9.45 0.36
N ALA A 222 -5.24 9.23 -0.96
CA ALA A 222 -4.02 8.93 -1.72
C ALA A 222 -2.98 10.06 -1.63
N GLU A 223 -3.41 11.32 -1.74
CA GLU A 223 -2.51 12.47 -1.60
C GLU A 223 -1.99 12.62 -0.16
N ARG A 224 -2.85 12.35 0.85
CA ARG A 224 -2.47 12.40 2.27
C ARG A 224 -1.45 11.32 2.62
N ILE A 225 -1.63 10.09 2.11
CA ILE A 225 -0.63 9.01 2.23
C ILE A 225 0.70 9.46 1.63
N ALA A 226 0.70 9.96 0.38
CA ALA A 226 1.92 10.40 -0.28
C ALA A 226 2.62 11.54 0.50
N CYS A 227 1.86 12.49 1.04
CA CYS A 227 2.41 13.57 1.85
C CYS A 227 3.02 13.08 3.16
N ALA A 228 2.33 12.20 3.90
CA ALA A 228 2.81 11.66 5.16
C ALA A 228 4.12 10.87 4.97
N VAL A 229 4.18 10.01 3.95
CA VAL A 229 5.37 9.21 3.63
C VAL A 229 6.59 10.07 3.23
N LEU A 230 6.37 11.23 2.61
CA LEU A 230 7.46 12.12 2.21
C LEU A 230 7.96 13.04 3.32
N ARG A 231 7.07 13.46 4.22
CA ARG A 231 7.34 14.55 5.16
C ARG A 231 7.63 14.07 6.58
N ASP A 232 7.04 12.94 6.96
CA ASP A 232 7.03 12.48 8.34
C ASP A 232 7.92 11.24 8.54
N HIS A 233 8.37 11.05 9.76
CA HIS A 233 9.07 9.83 10.17
C HIS A 233 8.06 8.78 10.60
N LEU A 234 7.66 7.91 9.68
CA LEU A 234 6.72 6.82 9.93
C LEU A 234 7.41 5.63 10.60
N SER A 235 6.70 4.93 11.46
CA SER A 235 7.13 3.62 11.94
C SER A 235 7.12 2.62 10.76
N PRO A 236 8.09 1.69 10.69
CA PRO A 236 8.27 0.78 9.56
C PRO A 236 7.25 -0.36 9.59
N MET A 237 5.97 0.00 9.48
CA MET A 237 4.87 -0.95 9.51
C MET A 237 4.55 -1.43 8.09
N PRO A 238 4.26 -2.73 7.87
CA PRO A 238 3.95 -3.27 6.54
C PRO A 238 2.75 -2.62 5.84
N PHE A 239 1.82 -2.04 6.60
CA PHE A 239 0.70 -1.31 6.02
C PHE A 239 1.12 0.03 5.38
N VAL A 240 2.28 0.58 5.71
CA VAL A 240 2.79 1.84 5.12
C VAL A 240 3.08 1.67 3.62
N PRO A 241 3.95 0.74 3.18
CA PRO A 241 4.13 0.49 1.75
C PRO A 241 2.84 0.01 1.08
N TYR A 242 1.99 -0.76 1.78
CA TYR A 242 0.68 -1.14 1.25
C TYR A 242 -0.23 0.07 1.00
N ALA A 243 -0.24 1.07 1.89
CA ALA A 243 -0.97 2.32 1.69
C ALA A 243 -0.49 3.06 0.44
N VAL A 244 0.82 3.04 0.17
CA VAL A 244 1.38 3.61 -1.07
C VAL A 244 0.95 2.80 -2.29
N CYS A 245 0.87 1.46 -2.21
CA CYS A 245 0.29 0.63 -3.28
C CYS A 245 -1.17 1.01 -3.57
N LEU A 246 -1.98 1.25 -2.54
CA LEU A 246 -3.35 1.73 -2.69
C LEU A 246 -3.40 3.10 -3.37
N ALA A 247 -2.56 4.05 -2.92
CA ALA A 247 -2.47 5.38 -3.52
C ALA A 247 -2.04 5.29 -4.99
N LEU A 248 -1.07 4.44 -5.33
CA LEU A 248 -0.64 4.17 -6.69
C LEU A 248 -1.80 3.65 -7.57
N SER A 249 -2.59 2.69 -7.09
CA SER A 249 -3.77 2.20 -7.81
C SER A 249 -4.84 3.28 -8.01
N VAL A 250 -5.04 4.17 -7.02
CA VAL A 250 -5.96 5.33 -7.15
C VAL A 250 -5.48 6.29 -8.23
N GLU A 251 -4.19 6.63 -8.25
CA GLU A 251 -3.62 7.52 -9.25
C GLU A 251 -3.60 6.89 -10.66
N TYR A 252 -3.33 5.59 -10.76
CA TYR A 252 -3.45 4.86 -12.03
C TYR A 252 -4.84 5.00 -12.64
N ARG A 253 -5.89 4.79 -11.84
CA ARG A 253 -7.27 4.89 -12.34
C ARG A 253 -7.58 6.29 -12.86
N LYS A 254 -7.14 7.34 -12.15
CA LYS A 254 -7.29 8.73 -12.60
C LYS A 254 -6.53 8.97 -13.90
N MET A 255 -5.29 8.48 -13.99
CA MET A 255 -4.45 8.59 -15.17
C MET A 255 -5.10 7.90 -16.38
N ARG A 256 -5.67 6.71 -16.19
CA ARG A 256 -6.29 5.88 -17.22
C ARG A 256 -7.64 6.39 -17.73
N HIS A 257 -8.49 6.91 -16.84
CA HIS A 257 -9.91 7.19 -17.16
C HIS A 257 -10.30 8.67 -17.12
N SER A 258 -9.43 9.57 -16.65
CA SER A 258 -9.74 11.01 -16.70
C SER A 258 -9.80 11.51 -18.14
N ARG A 259 -10.87 12.24 -18.47
CA ARG A 259 -11.04 12.83 -19.80
C ARG A 259 -10.29 14.15 -19.97
N LEU A 260 -9.98 14.84 -18.88
CA LEU A 260 -9.26 16.11 -18.88
C LEU A 260 -7.75 15.85 -18.91
N PRO A 261 -7.00 16.33 -19.93
CA PRO A 261 -5.57 16.10 -20.03
C PRO A 261 -4.78 16.56 -18.79
N MET A 262 -5.15 17.72 -18.23
CA MET A 262 -4.56 18.23 -16.99
C MET A 262 -4.70 17.24 -15.81
N PHE A 263 -5.83 16.54 -15.70
CA PHE A 263 -6.03 15.55 -14.63
C PHE A 263 -5.21 14.28 -14.87
N ARG A 264 -5.09 13.83 -16.13
CA ARG A 264 -4.21 12.70 -16.48
C ARG A 264 -2.75 13.02 -16.16
N SER A 265 -2.27 14.21 -16.52
CA SER A 265 -0.92 14.68 -16.23
C SER A 265 -0.62 14.70 -14.73
N ARG A 266 -1.51 15.31 -13.93
CA ARG A 266 -1.38 15.32 -12.45
C ARG A 266 -1.35 13.93 -11.86
N ALA A 267 -2.24 13.05 -12.32
CA ALA A 267 -2.31 11.67 -11.86
C ALA A 267 -1.05 10.87 -12.25
N MET A 268 -0.49 11.11 -13.44
CA MET A 268 0.76 10.49 -13.88
C MET A 268 1.95 10.94 -13.02
N HIS A 269 2.05 12.23 -12.70
CA HIS A 269 3.07 12.73 -11.77
C HIS A 269 2.93 12.09 -10.38
N ALA A 270 1.71 11.99 -9.85
CA ALA A 270 1.46 11.34 -8.57
C ALA A 270 1.74 9.83 -8.61
N PHE A 271 1.38 9.15 -9.70
CA PHE A 271 1.65 7.73 -9.94
C PHE A 271 3.16 7.44 -9.95
N ARG A 272 3.94 8.25 -10.68
CA ARG A 272 5.40 8.16 -10.71
C ARG A 272 6.01 8.38 -9.33
N ARG A 273 5.61 9.44 -8.65
CA ARG A 273 6.07 9.76 -7.29
C ARG A 273 5.81 8.57 -6.34
N ASN A 274 4.65 7.91 -6.46
CA ASN A 274 4.33 6.71 -5.68
C ASN A 274 5.19 5.50 -6.08
N CYS A 275 5.52 5.31 -7.36
CA CYS A 275 6.48 4.27 -7.80
C CYS A 275 7.85 4.47 -7.15
N GLU A 276 8.36 5.71 -7.15
CA GLU A 276 9.65 6.07 -6.55
C GLU A 276 9.64 5.84 -5.02
N MET A 277 8.54 6.13 -4.34
CA MET A 277 8.38 5.79 -2.92
C MET A 277 8.40 4.27 -2.69
N LEU A 278 7.64 3.49 -3.46
CA LEU A 278 7.61 2.04 -3.34
C LEU A 278 8.98 1.40 -3.61
N ARG A 279 9.76 1.97 -4.54
CA ARG A 279 11.13 1.52 -4.80
C ARG A 279 12.02 1.63 -3.56
N LYS A 280 11.87 2.70 -2.76
CA LYS A 280 12.61 2.86 -1.48
C LYS A 280 12.21 1.83 -0.42
N PHE A 281 10.99 1.30 -0.49
CA PHE A 281 10.54 0.21 0.37
C PHE A 281 10.92 -1.19 -0.17
N GLY A 282 11.32 -1.29 -1.44
CA GLY A 282 11.53 -2.57 -2.13
C GLY A 282 12.61 -3.46 -1.53
N ASP A 283 13.59 -2.88 -0.82
CA ASP A 283 14.65 -3.63 -0.14
C ASP A 283 14.13 -4.40 1.09
N TYR A 284 13.00 -3.99 1.64
CA TYR A 284 12.42 -4.51 2.88
C TYR A 284 11.08 -5.21 2.67
N PHE A 285 10.32 -4.80 1.66
CA PHE A 285 8.97 -5.29 1.39
C PHE A 285 8.85 -5.79 -0.04
N TRP A 286 8.65 -7.10 -0.19
CA TRP A 286 8.54 -7.77 -1.49
C TRP A 286 7.41 -7.18 -2.34
N SER A 287 6.26 -6.93 -1.72
CA SER A 287 5.09 -6.33 -2.37
C SER A 287 5.37 -4.94 -2.95
N ALA A 288 6.11 -4.12 -2.21
CA ALA A 288 6.50 -2.79 -2.68
C ALA A 288 7.38 -2.89 -3.92
N ASN A 289 8.32 -3.83 -3.95
CA ASN A 289 9.20 -4.03 -5.10
C ASN A 289 8.43 -4.50 -6.34
N VAL A 290 7.49 -5.45 -6.16
CA VAL A 290 6.61 -5.92 -7.26
C VAL A 290 5.79 -4.79 -7.85
N VAL A 291 5.08 -4.02 -7.00
CA VAL A 291 4.18 -2.96 -7.45
C VAL A 291 4.96 -1.78 -8.04
N ALA A 292 6.14 -1.45 -7.50
CA ALA A 292 7.05 -0.47 -8.11
C ALA A 292 7.50 -0.91 -9.52
N GLY A 293 7.94 -2.17 -9.65
CA GLY A 293 8.37 -2.72 -10.94
C GLY A 293 7.25 -2.79 -11.98
N LEU A 294 6.03 -3.11 -11.55
CA LEU A 294 4.83 -3.02 -12.37
C LEU A 294 4.58 -1.58 -12.85
N GLY A 295 4.55 -0.61 -11.92
CA GLY A 295 4.27 0.79 -12.24
C GLY A 295 5.31 1.43 -13.15
N GLU A 296 6.59 1.12 -12.95
CA GLU A 296 7.67 1.61 -13.83
C GLU A 296 7.57 1.07 -15.26
N ARG A 297 7.05 -0.15 -15.47
CA ARG A 297 6.79 -0.66 -16.83
C ARG A 297 5.66 0.10 -17.50
N VAL A 298 4.57 0.35 -16.78
CA VAL A 298 3.47 1.18 -17.28
C VAL A 298 4.01 2.54 -17.74
N LEU A 299 4.83 3.20 -16.91
CA LEU A 299 5.45 4.48 -17.26
C LEU A 299 6.32 4.39 -18.51
N LYS A 300 7.13 3.33 -18.65
CA LYS A 300 7.97 3.10 -19.84
C LYS A 300 7.15 2.89 -21.10
N GLU A 301 6.07 2.10 -21.04
CA GLU A 301 5.19 1.91 -22.21
C GLU A 301 4.43 3.18 -22.58
N MET A 302 3.98 3.95 -21.58
CA MET A 302 3.36 5.26 -21.81
C MET A 302 4.32 6.25 -22.47
N GLU A 303 5.59 6.27 -22.04
CA GLU A 303 6.63 7.10 -22.65
C GLU A 303 6.89 6.68 -24.11
N ARG A 304 6.97 5.37 -24.39
CA ARG A 304 7.11 4.86 -25.76
C ARG A 304 5.93 5.26 -26.65
N ALA A 305 4.70 5.11 -26.16
CA ALA A 305 3.48 5.50 -26.85
C ALA A 305 3.41 7.02 -27.11
N ALA A 306 3.87 7.83 -26.16
CA ALA A 306 3.96 9.28 -26.35
C ALA A 306 4.98 9.67 -27.45
N ASN A 307 6.12 8.98 -27.47
CA ASN A 307 7.18 9.18 -28.48
C ASN A 307 6.74 8.76 -29.89
N THR A 308 5.89 7.73 -30.04
CA THR A 308 5.35 7.34 -31.35
C THR A 308 4.35 8.39 -31.85
N LEU A 309 3.43 8.83 -31.00
CA LEU A 309 2.42 9.84 -31.35
C LEU A 309 3.02 11.19 -31.74
N THR A 310 4.12 11.61 -31.10
CA THR A 310 4.83 12.84 -31.47
C THR A 310 5.57 12.73 -32.80
N ARG A 311 6.08 11.55 -33.15
CA ARG A 311 6.74 11.31 -34.45
C ARG A 311 5.75 11.21 -35.61
N GLU A 312 4.52 10.80 -35.36
CA GLU A 312 3.45 10.70 -36.36
C GLU A 312 2.70 12.02 -36.58
N SER A 313 2.95 13.02 -35.73
CA SER A 313 2.40 14.38 -35.92
C SER A 313 3.08 15.06 -37.11
N PRO A 314 2.33 15.57 -38.11
CA PRO A 314 2.93 16.24 -39.26
C PRO A 314 3.68 17.50 -38.85
N PRO A 315 4.75 17.91 -39.57
CA PRO A 315 5.41 19.19 -39.31
C PRO A 315 4.37 20.33 -39.44
N PRO A 316 4.53 21.44 -38.68
CA PRO A 316 3.61 22.56 -38.79
C PRO A 316 3.59 23.04 -40.24
N VAL A 317 2.39 23.15 -40.81
CA VAL A 317 2.20 23.73 -42.13
C VAL A 317 2.64 25.19 -42.04
N GLU A 318 3.80 25.53 -42.62
CA GLU A 318 4.18 26.92 -42.87
C GLU A 318 3.10 27.58 -43.74
N GLY A 319 2.26 28.41 -43.12
CA GLY A 319 1.27 29.18 -43.86
C GLY A 319 -0.09 29.27 -43.20
N THR A 320 -0.17 29.76 -41.97
CA THR A 320 -1.35 30.48 -41.50
C THR A 320 -0.89 31.47 -40.45
N PRO A 321 -1.15 32.79 -40.59
CA PRO A 321 -0.75 33.74 -39.57
C PRO A 321 -1.58 33.47 -38.32
N ALA A 322 -0.94 32.86 -37.32
CA ALA A 322 -1.50 32.77 -35.98
C ALA A 322 -1.74 34.19 -35.48
N LEU A 323 -2.97 34.51 -35.08
CA LEU A 323 -3.22 35.63 -34.20
C LEU A 323 -2.47 35.34 -32.89
N VAL A 324 -1.30 35.95 -32.77
CA VAL A 324 -0.48 35.96 -31.56
C VAL A 324 -1.19 36.81 -30.52
N ASN A 325 -2.17 36.23 -29.82
CA ASN A 325 -2.58 36.74 -28.52
C ASN A 325 -1.64 36.13 -27.47
N SER A 326 -0.40 36.62 -27.47
CA SER A 326 0.50 36.50 -26.33
C SER A 326 0.00 37.40 -25.21
N VAL A 327 -1.02 36.96 -24.48
CA VAL A 327 -1.18 37.46 -23.11
C VAL A 327 -0.11 36.76 -22.30
N ALA A 328 1.03 37.42 -22.16
CA ALA A 328 2.02 37.07 -21.16
C ALA A 328 1.31 37.07 -19.80
N VAL A 329 0.99 35.88 -19.28
CA VAL A 329 0.60 35.71 -17.89
C VAL A 329 1.89 35.90 -17.09
N THR A 330 2.14 37.14 -16.69
CA THR A 330 3.08 37.46 -15.63
C THR A 330 2.61 36.75 -14.37
N ASN A 331 3.28 35.67 -13.98
CA ASN A 331 3.05 34.98 -12.70
C ASN A 331 3.27 35.97 -11.54
N PRO A 332 2.25 36.28 -10.72
CA PRO A 332 2.47 36.85 -9.42
C PRO A 332 2.46 35.73 -8.36
N SER A 333 3.47 35.79 -7.49
CA SER A 333 3.50 35.14 -6.16
C SER A 333 4.04 33.71 -6.09
N MET A 334 5.38 33.64 -5.98
CA MET A 334 6.11 33.08 -4.83
C MET A 334 5.21 32.42 -3.76
N VAL A 335 5.14 31.09 -3.77
CA VAL A 335 4.94 30.28 -2.57
C VAL A 335 5.97 29.15 -2.64
N ASN A 336 6.86 29.13 -1.64
CA ASN A 336 8.04 28.28 -1.49
C ASN A 336 7.95 26.90 -2.17
N ALA A 337 8.61 26.76 -3.32
CA ALA A 337 8.99 25.46 -3.85
C ALA A 337 10.24 24.98 -3.11
N VAL A 338 10.10 23.86 -2.39
CA VAL A 338 11.27 23.09 -1.92
C VAL A 338 12.01 22.59 -3.17
N PRO A 339 13.34 22.72 -3.28
CA PRO A 339 14.04 22.29 -4.48
C PRO A 339 14.14 20.76 -4.46
N SER A 340 13.36 20.08 -5.30
CA SER A 340 13.60 18.67 -5.63
C SER A 340 14.87 18.58 -6.48
N VAL A 341 15.92 18.01 -5.91
CA VAL A 341 17.10 17.56 -6.64
C VAL A 341 16.79 16.17 -7.17
N GLU A 342 16.32 16.06 -8.40
CA GLU A 342 16.28 14.79 -9.14
C GLU A 342 16.13 15.10 -10.63
N GLN A 343 16.94 14.46 -11.48
CA GLN A 343 16.87 14.59 -12.93
C GLN A 343 15.47 14.19 -13.42
N ALA A 344 14.63 15.18 -13.68
CA ALA A 344 13.34 14.99 -14.28
C ALA A 344 13.53 14.47 -15.71
N VAL A 345 13.20 13.20 -15.94
CA VAL A 345 12.87 12.72 -17.29
C VAL A 345 11.80 13.67 -17.86
N ASP A 346 12.05 14.19 -19.06
CA ASP A 346 11.32 15.33 -19.64
C ASP A 346 9.91 14.91 -20.14
N PHE A 347 8.97 14.81 -19.21
CA PHE A 347 7.57 14.50 -19.49
C PHE A 347 6.76 15.71 -20.01
N SER A 348 7.42 16.83 -20.32
CA SER A 348 6.81 17.94 -21.08
C SER A 348 6.19 17.45 -22.39
N LEU A 349 6.72 16.35 -22.95
CA LEU A 349 6.19 15.69 -24.13
C LEU A 349 4.78 15.11 -23.91
N ILE A 350 4.52 14.45 -22.77
CA ILE A 350 3.18 13.91 -22.47
C ILE A 350 2.18 15.03 -22.20
N ASP A 351 2.63 16.11 -21.54
CA ASP A 351 1.83 17.33 -21.38
C ASP A 351 1.55 18.01 -22.73
N ALA A 352 2.50 17.99 -23.67
CA ALA A 352 2.38 18.56 -25.01
C ALA A 352 1.38 17.81 -25.90
N ILE A 353 1.19 16.50 -25.69
CA ILE A 353 0.18 15.70 -26.40
C ILE A 353 -1.16 15.67 -25.61
N SER A 354 -1.41 16.68 -24.75
CA SER A 354 -2.63 16.83 -23.95
C SER A 354 -3.91 16.78 -24.80
N GLY A 355 -4.41 15.58 -25.04
CA GLY A 355 -5.61 15.32 -25.86
C GLY A 355 -5.55 14.01 -26.63
N ALA A 356 -4.36 13.47 -26.92
CA ALA A 356 -4.23 12.17 -27.56
C ALA A 356 -4.51 11.02 -26.56
N ASP A 357 -4.98 9.91 -27.10
CA ASP A 357 -5.16 8.66 -26.36
C ASP A 357 -3.83 7.88 -26.30
N VAL A 358 -2.95 8.30 -25.38
CA VAL A 358 -1.65 7.64 -25.16
C VAL A 358 -1.82 6.17 -24.77
N PHE A 359 -2.86 5.83 -24.01
CA PHE A 359 -3.14 4.44 -23.62
C PHE A 359 -3.56 3.58 -24.81
N GLY A 360 -4.34 4.14 -25.75
CA GLY A 360 -4.68 3.47 -27.01
C GLY A 360 -3.48 3.26 -27.94
N ALA A 361 -2.39 4.00 -27.74
CA ALA A 361 -1.15 3.88 -28.52
C ALA A 361 -0.08 2.98 -27.86
N ILE A 362 -0.38 2.38 -26.70
CA ILE A 362 0.51 1.39 -26.07
C ILE A 362 0.57 0.12 -26.94
N ASP A 363 1.76 -0.51 -26.98
CA ASP A 363 1.98 -1.76 -27.71
C ASP A 363 0.93 -2.82 -27.32
N PRO A 364 0.16 -3.37 -28.29
CA PRO A 364 -0.85 -4.40 -28.00
C PRO A 364 -0.29 -5.68 -27.36
N SER A 365 1.01 -5.95 -27.48
CA SER A 365 1.67 -7.07 -26.81
C SER A 365 1.86 -6.83 -25.31
N PHE A 366 1.83 -5.58 -24.86
CA PHE A 366 1.81 -5.25 -23.44
C PHE A 366 0.41 -5.51 -22.89
N ASN A 367 0.30 -6.48 -21.99
CA ASN A 367 -0.98 -6.88 -21.41
C ASN A 367 -1.48 -5.86 -20.37
N LEU A 368 -2.02 -4.74 -20.86
CA LEU A 368 -2.58 -3.68 -20.03
C LEU A 368 -3.75 -4.17 -19.17
N GLY A 369 -4.53 -5.15 -19.64
CA GLY A 369 -5.61 -5.76 -18.86
C GLY A 369 -5.11 -6.44 -17.59
N ALA A 370 -4.02 -7.20 -17.67
CA ALA A 370 -3.42 -7.83 -16.48
C ALA A 370 -2.87 -6.79 -15.48
N VAL A 371 -2.41 -5.64 -15.96
CA VAL A 371 -2.01 -4.52 -15.11
C VAL A 371 -3.22 -3.91 -14.40
N GLU A 372 -4.30 -3.66 -15.15
CA GLU A 372 -5.56 -3.15 -14.61
C GLU A 372 -6.10 -4.09 -13.54
N ASP A 373 -6.13 -5.39 -13.79
CA ASP A 373 -6.57 -6.40 -12.83
C ASP A 373 -5.70 -6.41 -11.56
N ALA A 374 -4.37 -6.33 -11.69
CA ALA A 374 -3.46 -6.31 -10.55
C ALA A 374 -3.61 -5.04 -9.68
N LEU A 375 -3.74 -3.88 -10.32
CA LEU A 375 -3.93 -2.61 -9.61
C LEU A 375 -5.33 -2.49 -9.00
N GLU A 376 -6.33 -3.10 -9.65
CA GLU A 376 -7.70 -3.13 -9.14
C GLU A 376 -7.87 -4.08 -7.96
N ALA A 377 -7.19 -5.23 -7.99
CA ALA A 377 -7.15 -6.16 -6.86
C ALA A 377 -6.62 -5.49 -5.57
N ASN A 378 -5.76 -4.47 -5.67
CA ASN A 378 -5.35 -3.70 -4.49
C ASN A 378 -6.53 -2.94 -3.87
N LEU A 379 -7.50 -2.49 -4.67
CA LEU A 379 -8.61 -1.63 -4.26
C LEU A 379 -9.88 -2.41 -3.86
N ASP A 380 -9.92 -3.72 -4.13
CA ASP A 380 -11.01 -4.63 -3.74
C ASP A 380 -10.45 -5.88 -3.06
N ILE A 381 -10.52 -5.90 -1.72
CA ILE A 381 -10.06 -7.00 -0.86
C ILE A 381 -10.75 -8.33 -1.19
N GLY A 382 -11.92 -8.29 -1.84
CA GLY A 382 -12.65 -9.48 -2.26
C GLY A 382 -12.09 -10.14 -3.52
N LEU A 383 -11.07 -9.56 -4.16
CA LEU A 383 -10.39 -10.13 -5.31
C LEU A 383 -9.09 -10.83 -4.91
N PRO A 384 -8.69 -11.89 -5.63
CA PRO A 384 -7.39 -12.49 -5.42
C PRO A 384 -6.28 -11.49 -5.74
N MET A 385 -5.25 -11.48 -4.90
CA MET A 385 -4.07 -10.65 -5.12
C MET A 385 -3.25 -11.26 -6.26
N ASN A 386 -3.18 -10.59 -7.40
CA ASN A 386 -2.50 -11.11 -8.60
C ASN A 386 -1.02 -10.69 -8.69
N TRP A 387 -0.37 -10.35 -7.58
CA TRP A 387 1.04 -9.93 -7.57
C TRP A 387 2.01 -11.06 -7.91
N VAL A 388 1.59 -12.32 -7.76
CA VAL A 388 2.37 -13.52 -8.05
C VAL A 388 2.90 -13.52 -9.49
N ASP A 389 2.07 -13.15 -10.46
CA ASP A 389 2.45 -13.10 -11.89
C ASP A 389 3.50 -12.01 -12.19
N TRP A 390 3.63 -11.06 -11.27
CA TRP A 390 4.57 -9.94 -11.32
C TRP A 390 5.77 -10.17 -10.38
N GLY A 391 5.85 -11.34 -9.72
CA GLY A 391 6.89 -11.69 -8.74
C GLY A 391 8.31 -11.67 -9.30
N GLN A 392 8.48 -11.91 -10.60
CA GLN A 392 9.76 -11.77 -11.32
C GLN A 392 10.36 -10.36 -11.24
N TYR A 393 9.58 -9.36 -10.82
CA TYR A 393 10.04 -7.99 -10.63
C TYR A 393 10.49 -7.69 -9.20
N ALA A 394 10.22 -8.61 -8.27
CA ALA A 394 10.69 -8.52 -6.89
C ALA A 394 12.14 -9.01 -6.71
N THR A 395 12.60 -9.88 -7.61
CA THR A 395 13.98 -10.34 -7.66
C THR A 395 14.78 -9.36 -8.51
N LEU A 396 15.52 -8.45 -7.86
CA LEU A 396 16.47 -7.61 -8.57
C LEU A 396 17.65 -8.47 -9.07
N SER A 397 17.93 -8.35 -10.36
CA SER A 397 19.23 -8.61 -10.98
C SER A 397 20.26 -7.58 -10.54
#